data_AF-A0A923SNK3-F1
#
_entry.id   AF-A0A923SNK3-F1
#
_cell.length_a   1.000
_cell.length_b   1.000
_cell.length_c   1.000
_cell.angle_alpha   90.00
_cell.angle_beta   90.00
_cell.angle_gamma   90.00
#
_symmetry.space_group_name_H-M   'P 1'
#
loop_
_entity.id
_entity.type
_entity.pdbx_description
1 polymer ?
#
loop_
_entity_poly.entity_id
_entity_poly.type
_entity_poly.pdbx_seq_one_letter_code
_entity_poly.pdbx_strand_id
1 'polypeptide(L)'
;DKALKADVKTSYNQICVDGDMSTNDTVAVLANGMAGNDEIAEAGTEFDVFCEALAMVTRYLAKKLARDGEGATKLIECQVKGAPDHETAARISKTVISSNLLKAAIFGADANWGRVLCAIGYADGEFSTENIDVEMASAKGRVLVCQGSRHKEYSEEEASKILGEEEIQIYVDMHQGNESATAWGCDLTYDYVKINGDYRS
;
A
#
# COMPACT_ATOMS: atom_id res chain seq x y z
N ASP A 1 6.49 20.44 12.45
CA ASP A 1 6.04 20.62 11.04
C ASP A 1 6.83 19.74 10.06
N LYS A 2 8.15 19.93 9.93
CA LYS A 2 9.00 19.20 8.98
C LYS A 2 8.87 17.66 9.08
N ALA A 3 8.88 17.13 10.31
CA ALA A 3 8.66 15.71 10.58
C ALA A 3 7.32 15.21 10.02
N LEU A 4 6.21 15.86 10.41
CA LEU A 4 4.86 15.47 9.96
C LEU A 4 4.70 15.57 8.44
N LYS A 5 5.20 16.63 7.80
CA LYS A 5 5.13 16.80 6.34
C LYS A 5 5.89 15.73 5.56
N ALA A 6 7.02 15.25 6.10
CA ALA A 6 7.74 14.14 5.50
C ALA A 6 6.99 12.83 5.74
N ASP A 7 6.51 12.63 6.96
CA ASP A 7 5.87 11.40 7.40
C ASP A 7 4.59 11.07 6.61
N VAL A 8 3.68 12.04 6.47
CA VAL A 8 2.39 11.84 5.78
C VAL A 8 2.55 11.33 4.36
N LYS A 9 3.68 11.63 3.69
CA LYS A 9 3.97 11.17 2.32
C LYS A 9 4.16 9.65 2.22
N THR A 10 4.58 9.02 3.31
CA THR A 10 4.87 7.57 3.39
C THR A 10 3.92 6.82 4.34
N SER A 11 2.89 7.50 4.84
CA SER A 11 1.83 6.93 5.68
C SER A 11 0.46 7.20 5.05
N TYR A 12 -0.25 8.26 5.48
CA TYR A 12 -1.61 8.56 5.03
C TYR A 12 -1.73 8.84 3.52
N ASN A 13 -0.73 9.44 2.88
CA ASN A 13 -0.78 9.66 1.44
C ASN A 13 -0.54 8.38 0.62
N GLN A 14 -0.21 7.26 1.28
CA GLN A 14 -0.02 5.94 0.67
C GLN A 14 -1.17 4.97 0.99
N ILE A 15 -2.34 5.49 1.39
CA ILE A 15 -3.54 4.66 1.48
C ILE A 15 -4.54 4.96 0.37
N CYS A 16 -5.34 3.97 -0.01
CA CYS A 16 -6.51 4.14 -0.87
C CYS A 16 -7.56 3.07 -0.55
N VAL A 17 -8.79 3.49 -0.25
CA VAL A 17 -9.93 2.59 -0.08
C VAL A 17 -10.69 2.51 -1.40
N ASP A 18 -11.16 3.64 -1.93
CA ASP A 18 -12.07 3.73 -3.08
C ASP A 18 -11.60 4.69 -4.19
N GLY A 19 -10.64 5.56 -3.89
CA GLY A 19 -10.10 6.56 -4.81
C GLY A 19 -10.69 7.96 -4.63
N ASP A 20 -11.64 8.13 -3.70
CA ASP A 20 -12.31 9.40 -3.44
C ASP A 20 -11.66 10.14 -2.26
N MET A 21 -10.89 11.19 -2.56
CA MET A 21 -10.25 12.02 -1.54
C MET A 21 -11.29 12.93 -0.85
N SER A 22 -11.35 12.86 0.48
CA SER A 22 -12.31 13.62 1.28
C SER A 22 -12.04 15.12 1.24
N THR A 23 -13.10 15.93 1.37
CA THR A 23 -13.01 17.39 1.52
C THR A 23 -12.49 17.83 2.89
N ASN A 24 -12.27 16.90 3.82
CA ASN A 24 -12.04 17.18 5.23
C ASN A 24 -10.79 16.51 5.82
N ASP A 25 -9.99 15.81 5.02
CA ASP A 25 -8.79 15.12 5.50
C ASP A 25 -7.86 16.08 6.26
N THR A 26 -7.64 15.80 7.54
CA THR A 26 -6.86 16.66 8.45
C THR A 26 -6.04 15.78 9.40
N VAL A 27 -4.76 16.12 9.55
CA VAL A 27 -3.86 15.49 10.53
C VAL A 27 -3.22 16.57 11.39
N ALA A 28 -3.15 16.34 12.70
CA ALA A 28 -2.53 17.23 13.65
C ALA A 28 -1.66 16.45 14.64
N VAL A 29 -0.51 17.02 14.99
CA VAL A 29 0.39 16.52 16.04
C VAL A 29 0.56 17.64 17.06
N LEU A 30 0.31 17.33 18.33
CA LEU A 30 0.45 18.26 19.45
C LEU A 30 1.58 17.78 20.36
N ALA A 31 2.51 18.67 20.70
CA ALA A 31 3.64 18.39 21.59
C ALA A 31 3.59 19.35 22.79
N ASN A 32 3.52 18.83 24.00
CA ASN A 32 3.32 19.60 25.23
C ASN A 32 4.61 19.82 26.06
N GLY A 33 5.73 19.20 25.67
CA GLY A 33 7.03 19.34 26.33
C GLY A 33 7.17 18.64 27.69
N MET A 34 6.21 17.82 28.12
CA MET A 34 6.21 17.22 29.46
C MET A 34 7.22 16.08 29.67
N ALA A 35 7.88 15.60 28.60
CA ALA A 35 8.88 14.55 28.67
C ALA A 35 10.22 15.01 29.28
N GLY A 36 10.44 16.33 29.41
CA GLY A 36 11.62 16.90 30.08
C GLY A 36 12.94 16.77 29.31
N ASN A 37 12.90 16.29 28.07
CA ASN A 37 14.02 16.38 27.13
C ASN A 37 14.21 17.81 26.63
N ASP A 38 15.41 18.12 26.15
CA ASP A 38 15.68 19.38 25.46
C ASP A 38 14.80 19.52 24.21
N GLU A 39 14.45 20.76 23.87
CA GLU A 39 13.65 21.05 22.70
C GLU A 39 14.36 20.59 21.42
N ILE A 40 13.66 19.82 20.59
CA ILE A 40 14.15 19.39 19.27
C ILE A 40 13.99 20.55 18.29
N ALA A 41 14.96 21.46 18.31
CA ALA A 41 14.93 22.70 17.51
C ALA A 41 15.45 22.53 16.07
N GLU A 42 16.31 21.54 15.83
CA GLU A 42 16.97 21.32 14.54
C GLU A 42 17.07 19.84 14.17
N ALA A 43 17.54 19.57 12.95
CA ALA A 43 17.82 18.21 12.52
C ALA A 43 19.00 17.65 13.30
N GLY A 44 18.93 16.37 13.67
CA GLY A 44 19.90 15.70 14.51
C GLY A 44 19.34 14.39 15.02
N THR A 45 20.10 13.71 15.87
CA THR A 45 19.76 12.36 16.35
C THR A 45 18.41 12.33 17.06
N GLU A 46 18.11 13.31 17.90
CA GLU A 46 16.84 13.39 18.63
C GLU A 46 15.65 13.63 17.68
N PHE A 47 15.85 14.44 16.63
CA PHE A 47 14.85 14.66 15.59
C PHE A 47 14.58 13.39 14.80
N ASP A 48 15.61 12.62 14.48
CA ASP A 48 15.49 11.36 13.75
C ASP A 48 14.74 10.32 14.58
N VAL A 49 15.06 10.20 15.87
CA VAL A 49 14.33 9.34 16.82
C VAL A 49 12.85 9.73 16.91
N PHE A 50 12.54 11.03 16.97
CA PHE A 50 11.16 11.50 16.94
C PHE A 50 10.46 11.15 15.62
N CYS A 51 11.14 11.31 14.49
CA CYS A 51 10.59 10.96 13.17
C CYS A 51 10.29 9.46 13.05
N GLU A 52 11.19 8.60 13.54
CA GLU A 52 10.97 7.14 13.55
C GLU A 52 9.76 6.75 14.41
N ALA A 53 9.66 7.33 15.61
CA ALA A 53 8.52 7.09 16.50
C ALA A 53 7.21 7.59 15.86
N LEU A 54 7.22 8.78 15.25
CA LEU A 54 6.07 9.32 14.53
C LEU A 54 5.67 8.39 13.37
N ALA A 55 6.62 7.94 12.57
CA ALA A 55 6.39 7.06 11.43
C ALA A 55 5.83 5.69 11.83
N MET A 56 6.26 5.14 12.97
CA MET A 56 5.65 3.92 13.51
C MET A 56 4.14 4.13 13.76
N VAL A 57 3.79 5.24 14.43
CA VAL A 57 2.40 5.54 14.80
C VAL A 57 1.55 5.82 13.56
N THR A 58 2.00 6.69 12.66
CA THR A 58 1.21 7.08 11.49
C THR A 58 1.06 5.95 10.50
N ARG A 59 2.08 5.11 10.28
CA ARG A 59 1.94 3.90 9.44
C ARG A 59 0.99 2.90 10.07
N TYR A 60 1.06 2.70 11.39
CA TYR A 60 0.12 1.85 12.10
C TYR A 60 -1.32 2.33 11.90
N LEU A 61 -1.58 3.63 12.09
CA LEU A 61 -2.90 4.22 11.90
C LEU A 61 -3.36 4.17 10.44
N ALA A 62 -2.47 4.46 9.48
CA ALA A 62 -2.76 4.36 8.05
C ALA A 62 -3.18 2.92 7.65
N LYS A 63 -2.45 1.90 8.13
CA LYS A 63 -2.82 0.49 7.91
C LYS A 63 -4.17 0.15 8.52
N LYS A 64 -4.49 0.67 9.71
CA LYS A 64 -5.79 0.47 10.34
C LYS A 64 -6.93 1.11 9.55
N LEU A 65 -6.73 2.33 9.03
CA LEU A 65 -7.70 2.98 8.14
C LEU A 65 -7.94 2.17 6.87
N ALA A 66 -6.87 1.68 6.23
CA ALA A 66 -7.00 0.84 5.04
C ALA A 66 -7.72 -0.50 5.35
N ARG A 67 -7.40 -1.14 6.48
CA ARG A 67 -8.05 -2.40 6.92
C ARG A 67 -9.55 -2.22 7.18
N ASP A 68 -9.94 -1.07 7.72
CA ASP A 68 -11.32 -0.70 8.09
C ASP A 68 -12.06 0.01 6.94
N GLY A 69 -11.63 -0.21 5.70
CA GLY A 69 -12.37 0.24 4.52
C GLY A 69 -13.79 -0.31 4.51
N GLU A 70 -14.73 0.44 3.93
CA GLU A 70 -16.15 0.09 3.98
C GLU A 70 -16.43 -1.27 3.33
N GLY A 71 -16.90 -2.22 4.13
CA GLY A 71 -17.15 -3.59 3.67
C GLY A 71 -15.89 -4.41 3.36
N ALA A 72 -14.69 -3.92 3.71
CA ALA A 72 -13.43 -4.63 3.47
C ALA A 72 -13.36 -5.96 4.25
N THR A 73 -12.86 -7.00 3.60
CA THR A 73 -12.54 -8.28 4.27
C THR A 73 -11.04 -8.53 4.32
N LYS A 74 -10.24 -7.87 3.48
CA LYS A 74 -8.78 -8.05 3.39
C LYS A 74 -8.04 -6.71 3.37
N LEU A 75 -6.91 -6.65 4.06
CA LEU A 75 -5.90 -5.60 3.90
C LEU A 75 -4.95 -6.00 2.76
N ILE A 76 -4.66 -5.06 1.87
CA ILE A 76 -3.69 -5.19 0.80
C ILE A 76 -2.50 -4.29 1.11
N GLU A 77 -1.30 -4.84 1.12
CA GLU A 77 -0.03 -4.10 1.22
C GLU A 77 0.77 -4.32 -0.07
N CYS A 78 0.96 -3.26 -0.87
CA CYS A 78 1.78 -3.33 -2.07
C CYS A 78 3.13 -2.68 -1.81
N GLN A 79 4.20 -3.46 -1.91
CA GLN A 79 5.57 -2.99 -1.84
C GLN A 79 6.20 -3.04 -3.23
N VAL A 80 6.63 -1.87 -3.70
CA VAL A 80 7.42 -1.74 -4.93
C VAL A 80 8.87 -1.52 -4.55
N LYS A 81 9.77 -2.29 -5.13
CA LYS A 81 11.22 -2.11 -5.03
C LYS A 81 11.87 -2.10 -6.41
N GLY A 82 13.13 -1.69 -6.44
CA GLY A 82 13.90 -1.65 -7.68
C GLY A 82 13.44 -0.53 -8.61
N ALA A 83 12.77 0.51 -8.10
CA ALA A 83 12.32 1.63 -8.91
C ALA A 83 13.48 2.60 -9.20
N PRO A 84 13.41 3.38 -10.30
CA PRO A 84 14.43 4.39 -10.62
C PRO A 84 14.48 5.53 -9.59
N ASP A 85 13.33 5.86 -9.01
CA ASP A 85 13.19 6.89 -7.99
C ASP A 85 12.03 6.56 -7.03
N HIS A 86 12.03 7.19 -5.85
CA HIS A 86 11.03 6.96 -4.80
C HIS A 86 9.61 7.39 -5.22
N GLU A 87 9.48 8.46 -6.01
CA GLU A 87 8.17 8.98 -6.44
C GLU A 87 7.49 7.99 -7.39
N THR A 88 8.26 7.36 -8.27
CA THR A 88 7.83 6.29 -9.16
C THR A 88 7.42 5.04 -8.37
N ALA A 89 8.20 4.60 -7.38
CA ALA A 89 7.81 3.49 -6.51
C ALA A 89 6.49 3.78 -5.75
N ALA A 90 6.39 4.98 -5.18
CA ALA A 90 5.22 5.42 -4.41
C ALA A 90 3.96 5.49 -5.30
N ARG A 91 4.12 6.01 -6.51
CA ARG A 91 3.02 6.10 -7.47
C ARG A 91 2.57 4.71 -7.92
N ILE A 92 3.49 3.83 -8.29
CA ILE A 92 3.14 2.46 -8.73
C ILE A 92 2.45 1.69 -7.61
N SER A 93 3.02 1.69 -6.39
CA SER A 93 2.43 0.97 -5.26
C SER A 93 1.00 1.45 -4.97
N LYS A 94 0.78 2.77 -4.97
CA LYS A 94 -0.54 3.38 -4.79
C LYS A 94 -1.51 3.06 -5.94
N THR A 95 -1.04 3.08 -7.19
CA THR A 95 -1.85 2.75 -8.37
C THR A 95 -2.31 1.28 -8.35
N VAL A 96 -1.42 0.36 -7.94
CA VAL A 96 -1.74 -1.06 -7.81
C VAL A 96 -2.88 -1.28 -6.79
N ILE A 97 -2.76 -0.73 -5.58
CA ILE A 97 -3.79 -0.89 -4.54
C ILE A 97 -5.10 -0.15 -4.84
N SER A 98 -5.08 0.80 -5.78
CA SER A 98 -6.28 1.55 -6.23
C SER A 98 -7.02 0.84 -7.37
N SER A 99 -6.49 -0.26 -7.91
CA SER A 99 -7.12 -0.97 -9.03
C SER A 99 -8.37 -1.74 -8.59
N ASN A 100 -9.56 -1.30 -9.02
CA ASN A 100 -10.81 -2.01 -8.74
C ASN A 100 -10.79 -3.48 -9.19
N LEU A 101 -10.15 -3.77 -10.32
CA LEU A 101 -9.99 -5.15 -10.78
C LEU A 101 -9.11 -5.93 -9.81
N LEU A 102 -7.96 -5.41 -9.39
CA LEU A 102 -7.13 -6.13 -8.41
C LEU A 102 -7.88 -6.32 -7.09
N LYS A 103 -8.51 -5.26 -6.56
CA LYS A 103 -9.28 -5.31 -5.31
C LYS A 103 -10.38 -6.38 -5.35
N ALA A 104 -11.08 -6.53 -6.48
CA ALA A 104 -12.07 -7.58 -6.67
C ALA A 104 -11.45 -8.99 -6.81
N ALA A 105 -10.26 -9.12 -7.41
CA ALA A 105 -9.55 -10.39 -7.48
C ALA A 105 -9.10 -10.85 -6.08
N ILE A 106 -8.58 -9.92 -5.27
CA ILE A 106 -8.19 -10.22 -3.89
C ILE A 106 -9.38 -10.62 -3.02
N PHE A 107 -10.54 -9.96 -3.18
CA PHE A 107 -11.80 -10.40 -2.55
C PHE A 107 -12.13 -11.86 -2.90
N GLY A 108 -12.00 -12.23 -4.18
CA GLY A 108 -12.23 -13.58 -4.68
C GLY A 108 -11.10 -14.59 -4.42
N ALA A 109 -10.04 -14.20 -3.71
CA ALA A 109 -8.82 -14.99 -3.51
C ALA A 109 -8.19 -15.50 -4.83
N ASP A 110 -8.25 -14.69 -5.89
CA ASP A 110 -7.70 -14.95 -7.23
C ASP A 110 -6.31 -14.32 -7.39
N ALA A 111 -5.30 -15.13 -7.74
CA ALA A 111 -3.90 -14.74 -7.89
C ALA A 111 -3.61 -14.05 -9.22
N ASN A 112 -4.43 -13.05 -9.55
CA ASN A 112 -4.46 -12.42 -10.85
C ASN A 112 -3.33 -11.40 -11.03
N TRP A 113 -2.11 -11.88 -11.23
CA TRP A 113 -0.92 -11.07 -11.48
C TRP A 113 -1.04 -10.18 -12.74
N GLY A 114 -1.86 -10.58 -13.71
CA GLY A 114 -2.17 -9.76 -14.88
C GLY A 114 -2.85 -8.44 -14.52
N ARG A 115 -3.69 -8.41 -13.48
CA ARG A 115 -4.31 -7.18 -12.97
C ARG A 115 -3.29 -6.27 -12.26
N VAL A 116 -2.27 -6.85 -11.62
CA VAL A 116 -1.15 -6.10 -11.05
C VAL A 116 -0.34 -5.43 -12.16
N LEU A 117 0.07 -6.19 -13.20
CA LEU A 117 0.81 -5.62 -14.33
C LEU A 117 0.00 -4.59 -15.12
N CYS A 118 -1.32 -4.80 -15.26
CA CYS A 118 -2.20 -3.82 -15.88
C CYS A 118 -2.17 -2.49 -15.09
N ALA A 119 -2.25 -2.56 -13.75
CA ALA A 119 -2.16 -1.39 -12.90
C ALA A 119 -0.81 -0.68 -12.96
N ILE A 120 0.28 -1.43 -13.00
CA ILE A 120 1.61 -0.88 -13.24
C ILE A 120 1.66 -0.19 -14.60
N GLY A 121 1.11 -0.82 -15.66
CA GLY A 121 1.16 -0.31 -17.02
C GLY A 121 0.39 0.99 -17.27
N TYR A 122 -0.62 1.31 -16.46
CA TYR A 122 -1.31 2.61 -16.51
C TYR A 122 -0.87 3.59 -15.43
N ALA A 123 0.08 3.23 -14.56
CA ALA A 123 0.62 4.17 -13.59
C ALA A 123 1.40 5.27 -14.34
N ASP A 124 1.16 6.53 -13.98
CA ASP A 124 1.86 7.65 -14.61
C ASP A 124 3.38 7.53 -14.42
N GLY A 125 4.15 8.18 -15.29
CA GLY A 125 5.61 8.30 -15.19
C GLY A 125 6.39 7.53 -16.26
N GLU A 126 7.71 7.70 -16.22
CA GLU A 126 8.64 7.11 -17.18
C GLU A 126 9.41 5.96 -16.54
N PHE A 127 8.99 4.73 -16.85
CA PHE A 127 9.66 3.50 -16.44
C PHE A 127 9.37 2.40 -17.46
N SER A 128 10.20 1.36 -17.47
CA SER A 128 10.01 0.18 -18.29
C SER A 128 8.98 -0.76 -17.66
N THR A 129 8.10 -1.33 -18.48
CA THR A 129 7.21 -2.43 -18.08
C THR A 129 7.81 -3.80 -18.37
N GLU A 130 9.04 -3.84 -18.88
CA GLU A 130 9.81 -5.06 -19.10
C GLU A 130 10.52 -5.50 -17.81
N ASN A 131 10.71 -6.81 -17.67
CA ASN A 131 11.46 -7.42 -16.58
C ASN A 131 10.91 -7.10 -15.17
N ILE A 132 9.59 -7.17 -14.97
CA ILE A 132 8.93 -6.97 -13.67
C ILE A 132 8.58 -8.31 -13.04
N ASP A 133 8.95 -8.48 -11.77
CA ASP A 133 8.55 -9.64 -10.98
C ASP A 133 7.39 -9.27 -10.05
N VAL A 134 6.45 -10.20 -9.87
CA VAL A 134 5.34 -10.06 -8.91
C VAL A 134 5.26 -11.32 -8.05
N GLU A 135 5.36 -11.12 -6.73
CA GLU A 135 5.14 -12.15 -5.71
C GLU A 135 3.94 -11.76 -4.85
N MET A 136 3.07 -12.72 -4.53
CA MET A 136 1.98 -12.54 -3.58
C MET A 136 2.26 -13.35 -2.33
N ALA A 137 1.98 -12.78 -1.16
CA ALA A 137 2.26 -13.42 0.12
C ALA A 137 1.18 -13.14 1.15
N SER A 138 1.22 -13.94 2.21
CA SER A 138 0.46 -13.78 3.44
C SER A 138 1.16 -14.53 4.57
N ALA A 139 0.52 -14.60 5.74
CA ALA A 139 1.01 -15.42 6.85
C ALA A 139 1.19 -16.92 6.49
N LYS A 140 0.54 -17.40 5.43
CA LYS A 140 0.59 -18.81 4.99
C LYS A 140 1.68 -19.13 3.97
N GLY A 141 2.40 -18.13 3.45
CA GLY A 141 3.47 -18.37 2.48
C GLY A 141 3.62 -17.24 1.47
N ARG A 142 4.40 -17.52 0.43
CA ARG A 142 4.65 -16.60 -0.69
C ARG A 142 4.68 -17.38 -2.00
N VAL A 143 4.20 -16.76 -3.08
CA VAL A 143 4.15 -17.36 -4.41
C VAL A 143 4.57 -16.35 -5.47
N LEU A 144 5.60 -16.69 -6.24
CA LEU A 144 6.04 -15.88 -7.38
C LEU A 144 5.12 -16.18 -8.57
N VAL A 145 4.28 -15.20 -8.91
CA VAL A 145 3.22 -15.34 -9.91
C VAL A 145 3.61 -14.77 -11.28
N CYS A 146 4.54 -13.82 -11.29
CA CYS A 146 5.13 -13.23 -12.49
C CYS A 146 6.64 -13.15 -12.35
N GLN A 147 7.35 -13.56 -13.40
CA GLN A 147 8.80 -13.39 -13.50
C GLN A 147 9.16 -12.77 -14.86
N GLY A 148 9.85 -11.64 -14.84
CA GLY A 148 10.29 -10.95 -16.05
C GLY A 148 9.13 -10.47 -16.94
N SER A 149 8.06 -9.95 -16.33
CA SER A 149 6.80 -9.56 -16.99
C SER A 149 6.09 -10.70 -17.73
N ARG A 150 6.30 -11.94 -17.29
CA ARG A 150 5.70 -13.15 -17.87
C ARG A 150 5.14 -14.04 -16.78
N HIS A 151 4.15 -14.85 -17.15
CA HIS A 151 3.61 -15.86 -16.27
C HIS A 151 4.74 -16.77 -15.75
N LYS A 152 4.79 -16.93 -14.43
CA LYS A 152 5.59 -17.97 -13.79
C LYS A 152 4.65 -19.12 -13.42
N GLU A 153 5.02 -20.35 -13.74
CA GLU A 153 4.23 -21.50 -13.28
C GLU A 153 4.25 -21.58 -11.74
N TYR A 154 3.07 -21.62 -11.13
CA TYR A 154 2.87 -21.73 -9.69
C TYR A 154 1.67 -22.63 -9.36
N SER A 155 1.55 -23.03 -8.10
CA SER A 155 0.41 -23.81 -7.60
C SER A 155 -0.79 -22.91 -7.29
N GLU A 156 -1.87 -23.05 -8.05
CA GLU A 156 -3.13 -22.35 -7.78
C GLU A 156 -3.70 -22.69 -6.39
N GLU A 157 -3.50 -23.92 -5.92
CA GLU A 157 -3.92 -24.32 -4.57
C GLU A 157 -3.14 -23.56 -3.49
N GLU A 158 -1.83 -23.37 -3.68
CA GLU A 158 -1.00 -22.59 -2.76
C GLU A 158 -1.36 -21.11 -2.81
N ALA A 159 -1.54 -20.56 -4.00
CA ALA A 159 -1.94 -19.17 -4.19
C ALA A 159 -3.31 -18.89 -3.55
N SER A 160 -4.28 -19.79 -3.70
CA SER A 160 -5.59 -19.68 -3.04
C SER A 160 -5.49 -19.75 -1.51
N LYS A 161 -4.61 -20.62 -0.96
CA LYS A 161 -4.35 -20.66 0.49
C LYS A 161 -3.75 -19.34 1.01
N ILE A 162 -2.80 -18.76 0.26
CA ILE A 162 -2.18 -17.49 0.58
C ILE A 162 -3.22 -16.38 0.56
N LEU A 163 -3.98 -16.27 -0.54
CA LEU A 163 -4.99 -15.24 -0.76
C LEU A 163 -6.26 -15.44 0.06
N GLY A 164 -6.44 -16.59 0.70
CA GLY A 164 -7.48 -16.84 1.68
C GLY A 164 -7.30 -16.04 2.97
N GLU A 165 -6.11 -15.54 3.27
CA GLU A 165 -5.81 -14.77 4.48
C GLU A 165 -6.37 -13.34 4.47
N GLU A 166 -6.43 -12.72 5.63
CA GLU A 166 -6.93 -11.35 5.82
C GLU A 166 -5.91 -10.26 5.46
N GLU A 167 -4.62 -10.58 5.48
CA GLU A 167 -3.55 -9.65 5.12
C GLU A 167 -2.77 -10.21 3.94
N ILE A 168 -2.86 -9.52 2.80
CA ILE A 168 -2.22 -9.91 1.56
C ILE A 168 -1.12 -8.91 1.23
N GLN A 169 0.10 -9.40 1.04
CA GLN A 169 1.21 -8.63 0.52
C GLN A 169 1.41 -8.88 -0.97
N ILE A 170 1.66 -7.81 -1.72
CA ILE A 170 2.02 -7.84 -3.14
C ILE A 170 3.40 -7.20 -3.24
N TYR A 171 4.38 -7.99 -3.64
CA TYR A 171 5.75 -7.53 -3.88
C TYR A 171 5.97 -7.36 -5.37
N VAL A 172 6.37 -6.17 -5.77
CA VAL A 172 6.73 -5.81 -7.15
C VAL A 172 8.21 -5.46 -7.18
N ASP A 173 8.99 -6.17 -8.00
CA ASP A 173 10.38 -5.82 -8.29
C ASP A 173 10.49 -5.28 -9.72
N MET A 174 10.87 -4.00 -9.84
CA MET A 174 10.98 -3.33 -11.12
C MET A 174 12.34 -3.52 -11.81
N HIS A 175 13.38 -3.94 -11.08
CA HIS A 175 14.74 -4.12 -11.60
C HIS A 175 15.34 -2.90 -12.35
N GLN A 176 14.98 -1.68 -11.94
CA GLN A 176 15.27 -0.41 -12.63
C GLN A 176 15.96 0.64 -11.75
N GLY A 177 16.34 0.29 -10.53
CA GLY A 177 17.01 1.17 -9.58
C GLY A 177 17.07 0.57 -8.19
N ASN A 178 17.17 1.41 -7.16
CA ASN A 178 17.32 0.98 -5.77
C ASN A 178 16.24 1.55 -4.84
N GLU A 179 15.30 2.32 -5.39
CA GLU A 179 14.27 2.96 -4.60
C GLU A 179 13.09 2.04 -4.36
N SER A 180 12.38 2.30 -3.26
CA SER A 180 11.22 1.52 -2.86
C SER A 180 10.16 2.38 -2.18
N ALA A 181 8.93 1.89 -2.21
CA ALA A 181 7.80 2.48 -1.49
C ALA A 181 6.76 1.41 -1.18
N THR A 182 5.85 1.75 -0.27
CA THR A 182 4.77 0.85 0.15
C THR A 182 3.47 1.63 0.25
N ALA A 183 2.39 1.02 -0.21
CA ALA A 183 1.04 1.55 -0.11
C ALA A 183 0.07 0.48 0.41
N TRP A 184 -1.02 0.95 1.02
CA TRP A 184 -2.02 0.10 1.65
C TRP A 184 -3.42 0.39 1.10
N GLY A 185 -4.20 -0.66 0.91
CA GLY A 185 -5.61 -0.56 0.56
C GLY A 185 -6.38 -1.75 1.11
N CYS A 186 -7.59 -1.94 0.62
CA CYS A 186 -8.39 -3.11 0.92
C CYS A 186 -8.92 -3.78 -0.33
N ASP A 187 -9.60 -4.90 -0.20
CA ASP A 187 -10.37 -5.50 -1.28
C ASP A 187 -11.65 -4.69 -1.63
N LEU A 188 -12.35 -5.09 -2.68
CA LEU A 188 -13.62 -4.50 -3.13
C LEU A 188 -14.70 -5.58 -3.06
N THR A 189 -15.70 -5.38 -2.19
CA THR A 189 -16.68 -6.40 -1.82
C THR A 189 -18.09 -5.99 -2.21
N TYR A 190 -19.04 -6.91 -2.05
CA TYR A 190 -20.47 -6.58 -2.20
C TYR A 190 -20.97 -5.63 -1.12
N ASP A 191 -20.41 -5.71 0.09
CA ASP A 191 -20.83 -4.86 1.22
C ASP A 191 -20.42 -3.40 1.00
N TYR A 192 -19.29 -3.14 0.33
CA TYR A 192 -18.94 -1.79 -0.12
C TYR A 192 -20.06 -1.17 -0.97
N VAL A 193 -20.56 -1.91 -1.95
CA VAL A 193 -21.65 -1.46 -2.85
C VAL A 193 -22.95 -1.28 -2.07
N LYS A 194 -23.25 -2.18 -1.13
CA LYS A 194 -24.44 -2.09 -0.29
C LYS A 194 -24.42 -0.85 0.61
N ILE A 195 -23.31 -0.63 1.32
CA ILE A 195 -23.14 0.52 2.23
C ILE A 195 -23.35 1.83 1.48
N ASN A 196 -22.71 1.96 0.32
CA ASN A 196 -22.74 3.20 -0.46
C ASN A 196 -23.97 3.36 -1.36
N GLY A 197 -24.58 2.26 -1.78
CA GLY A 197 -25.80 2.24 -2.58
C GLY A 197 -27.06 2.53 -1.76
N ASP A 198 -27.10 2.06 -0.52
CA ASP A 198 -28.28 2.18 0.35
C ASP A 198 -28.25 3.41 1.25
N TYR A 199 -27.16 4.18 1.27
CA TYR A 199 -26.88 5.24 2.26
C TYR A 199 -27.93 6.36 2.38
N ARG A 200 -28.81 6.51 1.38
CA ARG A 200 -29.90 7.52 1.36
C ARG A 200 -31.30 6.92 1.13
N SER A 201 -31.47 5.63 1.40
CA SER A 201 -32.75 4.90 1.28
C SER A 201 -33.51 4.81 2.60
#